data_AF-A0A3D5K415-F1
#
_entry.id   AF-A0A3D5K415-F1
#
_cell.length_a   1.000
_cell.length_b   1.000
_cell.length_c   1.000
_cell.angle_alpha   90.00
_cell.angle_beta   90.00
_cell.angle_gamma   90.00
#
_symmetry.space_group_name_H-M   'P 1'
#
loop_
_entity.id
_entity.type
_entity.pdbx_description
1 polymer ?
#
loop_
_entity_poly.entity_id
_entity_poly.type
_entity_poly.pdbx_seq_one_letter_code
_entity_poly.pdbx_strand_id
1 'polypeptide(L)'
;DYAWNGSGWARTHGDRAHNDADGVRVAPANVVVQFIRYGRSLADLRSPEAISVGTGDAWVFTDGHVIRGQWHRPDASMPATFTADGEVIRLAPGKT
;
A
#
# COMPACT_ATOMS: atom_id res chain seq x y z
N ASP A 1 -5.91 -0.43 -10.94
CA ASP A 1 -6.51 0.80 -10.38
C ASP A 1 -7.29 0.53 -9.12
N TYR A 2 -7.55 1.58 -8.35
CA TYR A 2 -8.43 1.57 -7.19
C TYR A 2 -9.39 2.75 -7.26
N ALA A 3 -10.68 2.50 -7.08
CA ALA A 3 -11.72 3.52 -7.08
C ALA A 3 -12.60 3.38 -5.83
N TRP A 4 -12.88 4.49 -5.17
CA TRP A 4 -13.79 4.50 -4.02
C TRP A 4 -15.22 4.19 -4.47
N ASN A 5 -15.89 3.25 -3.81
CA ASN A 5 -17.26 2.86 -4.12
C ASN A 5 -18.30 3.28 -3.05
N GLY A 6 -17.89 4.09 -2.07
CA GLY A 6 -18.71 4.49 -0.92
C GLY A 6 -18.44 3.70 0.36
N SER A 7 -17.79 2.53 0.28
CA SER A 7 -17.44 1.72 1.45
C SER A 7 -16.05 1.09 1.42
N GLY A 8 -15.42 1.00 0.25
CA GLY A 8 -14.06 0.49 0.05
C GLY A 8 -13.45 0.89 -1.29
N TRP A 9 -12.18 0.57 -1.47
CA TRP A 9 -11.41 0.85 -2.68
C TRP A 9 -11.48 -0.31 -3.67
N ALA A 10 -12.47 -0.29 -4.57
CA ALA A 10 -12.68 -1.34 -5.56
C ALA A 10 -11.49 -1.48 -6.53
N ARG A 11 -10.88 -2.66 -6.58
CA ARG A 11 -9.61 -2.90 -7.30
C ARG A 11 -9.79 -3.39 -8.73
N THR A 12 -9.41 -2.65 -9.75
CA THR A 12 -9.34 -3.17 -11.14
C THR A 12 -7.93 -3.64 -11.47
N HIS A 13 -7.78 -4.76 -12.18
CA HIS A 13 -6.50 -5.25 -12.70
C HIS A 13 -6.59 -5.44 -14.21
N GLY A 14 -5.80 -4.67 -14.97
CA GLY A 14 -6.06 -4.47 -16.39
C GLY A 14 -7.45 -3.87 -16.58
N ASP A 15 -8.24 -4.42 -17.50
CA ASP A 15 -9.62 -3.97 -17.74
C ASP A 15 -10.67 -4.80 -16.97
N ARG A 16 -10.24 -5.62 -15.99
CA ARG A 16 -11.11 -6.57 -15.29
C ARG A 16 -11.27 -6.23 -13.82
N ALA A 17 -12.49 -6.40 -13.35
CA ALA A 17 -12.76 -6.42 -11.92
C ALA A 17 -11.97 -7.56 -11.25
N HIS A 18 -11.02 -7.24 -10.37
CA HIS A 18 -10.52 -8.16 -9.36
C HIS A 18 -11.65 -8.58 -8.42
N ASN A 19 -12.07 -9.83 -8.54
CA ASN A 19 -13.00 -10.48 -7.64
C ASN A 19 -12.27 -11.62 -6.91
N ASP A 20 -12.74 -11.99 -5.72
CA ASP A 20 -12.25 -13.18 -5.02
C ASP A 20 -12.80 -14.48 -5.64
N ALA A 21 -12.50 -15.62 -5.02
CA ALA A 21 -12.88 -16.94 -5.52
C ALA A 21 -14.41 -17.14 -5.62
N ASP A 22 -15.19 -16.40 -4.83
CA ASP A 22 -16.66 -16.47 -4.82
C ASP A 22 -17.29 -15.43 -5.76
N GLY A 23 -16.46 -14.69 -6.50
CA GLY A 23 -16.90 -13.66 -7.44
C GLY A 23 -17.23 -12.31 -6.78
N VAL A 24 -16.93 -12.14 -5.48
CA VAL A 24 -17.17 -10.88 -4.77
C VAL A 24 -16.09 -9.86 -5.11
N ARG A 25 -16.52 -8.61 -5.35
CA ARG A 25 -15.64 -7.50 -5.72
C ARG A 25 -14.66 -7.18 -4.59
N VAL A 26 -13.35 -7.26 -4.86
CA VAL A 26 -12.32 -6.85 -3.88
C VAL A 26 -12.34 -5.32 -3.72
N ALA A 27 -12.67 -4.88 -2.51
CA ALA A 27 -12.71 -3.47 -2.12
C ALA A 27 -12.25 -3.28 -0.65
N PRO A 28 -10.94 -3.29 -0.35
CA PRO A 28 -10.43 -3.06 1.00
C PRO A 28 -10.78 -1.65 1.52
N ALA A 29 -10.77 -1.49 2.84
CA ALA A 29 -11.01 -0.19 3.47
C ALA A 29 -9.85 0.77 3.23
N ASN A 30 -8.63 0.23 3.13
CA ASN A 30 -7.41 0.99 2.91
C ASN A 30 -6.61 0.44 1.72
N VAL A 31 -5.82 1.29 1.09
CA VAL A 31 -4.74 0.90 0.17
C VAL A 31 -3.53 1.75 0.48
N VAL A 32 -2.37 1.12 0.66
CA VAL A 32 -1.11 1.84 0.85
C VAL A 32 -0.20 1.58 -0.35
N VAL A 33 0.20 2.66 -1.01
CA VAL A 33 1.25 2.65 -2.03
C VAL A 33 2.54 3.17 -1.40
N GLN A 34 3.50 2.29 -1.17
CA GLN A 34 4.84 2.65 -0.68
C GLN A 34 5.81 2.74 -1.86
N PHE A 35 6.42 3.91 -2.05
CA PHE A 35 7.46 4.09 -3.05
C PHE A 35 8.79 3.65 -2.44
N ILE A 36 9.33 2.56 -2.98
CA ILE A 36 10.55 1.91 -2.48
C ILE A 36 11.58 1.77 -3.59
N ARG A 37 12.84 1.57 -3.20
CA ARG A 37 13.92 1.25 -4.12
C ARG A 37 13.99 -0.26 -4.33
N TYR A 38 14.41 -0.65 -5.53
CA TYR A 38 14.78 -2.03 -5.83
C TYR A 38 16.29 -2.14 -6.02
N GLY A 39 16.87 -3.16 -5.40
CA GLY A 39 18.25 -3.61 -5.61
C GLY A 39 18.29 -4.95 -6.34
N ARG A 40 19.46 -5.59 -6.34
CA ARG A 40 19.64 -6.98 -6.77
C ARG A 40 19.62 -7.88 -5.54
N SER A 41 18.94 -9.01 -5.63
CA SER A 41 18.96 -9.98 -4.53
C SER A 41 20.33 -10.61 -4.37
N LEU A 42 20.78 -10.78 -3.13
CA LEU A 42 22.02 -11.51 -2.85
C LEU A 42 21.88 -13.02 -3.08
N ALA A 43 20.65 -13.54 -3.09
CA ALA A 43 20.38 -14.96 -3.38
C ALA A 43 20.46 -15.28 -4.88
N ASP A 44 20.09 -14.33 -5.75
CA ASP A 44 20.31 -14.38 -7.20
C ASP A 44 20.44 -12.96 -7.75
N LEU A 45 21.63 -12.61 -8.23
CA LEU A 45 21.97 -11.27 -8.72
C LEU A 45 21.18 -10.85 -9.98
N ARG A 46 20.46 -11.77 -10.63
CA ARG A 46 19.56 -11.47 -11.76
C ARG A 46 18.15 -11.10 -11.30
N SER A 47 17.82 -11.35 -10.03
CA SER A 47 16.50 -11.11 -9.46
C SER A 47 16.44 -9.74 -8.77
N PRO A 48 15.36 -8.96 -8.97
CA PRO A 48 15.14 -7.72 -8.25
C PRO A 48 14.74 -7.99 -6.79
N GLU A 49 15.19 -7.14 -5.87
CA GLU A 49 14.85 -7.23 -4.44
C GLU A 49 14.34 -5.89 -3.90
N ALA A 50 13.20 -5.94 -3.21
CA ALA A 50 12.56 -4.77 -2.63
C ALA A 50 13.30 -4.32 -1.35
N ILE A 51 13.80 -3.09 -1.34
CA ILE A 51 14.43 -2.50 -0.15
C ILE A 51 13.36 -1.76 0.64
N SER A 52 12.83 -2.44 1.65
CA SER A 52 11.66 -1.98 2.43
C SER A 52 11.98 -1.50 3.85
N VAL A 53 13.25 -1.55 4.26
CA VAL A 53 13.76 -0.90 5.48
C VAL A 53 14.31 0.47 5.09
N GLY A 54 13.86 1.53 5.75
CA GLY A 54 14.25 2.91 5.47
C GLY A 54 13.10 3.91 5.61
N THR A 55 13.07 4.87 4.69
CA THR A 55 12.03 5.89 4.56
C THR A 55 11.76 6.18 3.08
N GLY A 56 10.61 6.77 2.77
CA GLY A 56 10.29 7.25 1.43
C GLY A 56 8.85 7.73 1.29
N ASP A 57 8.45 8.13 0.09
CA ASP A 57 7.10 8.62 -0.17
C ASP A 57 6.06 7.50 -0.04
N ALA A 58 4.86 7.87 0.41
CA ALA A 58 3.70 7.00 0.46
C ALA A 58 2.42 7.72 0.04
N TRP A 59 1.52 7.01 -0.64
CA TRP A 59 0.13 7.42 -0.81
C TRP A 59 -0.76 6.46 -0.02
N VAL A 60 -1.56 7.01 0.89
CA VAL A 60 -2.48 6.27 1.73
C VAL A 60 -3.91 6.59 1.30
N PHE A 61 -4.59 5.59 0.78
CA PHE A 61 -5.99 5.64 0.38
C PHE A 61 -6.79 5.12 1.57
N THR A 62 -7.56 5.96 2.24
CA THR A 62 -8.31 5.62 3.46
C THR A 62 -9.54 6.50 3.55
N ASP A 63 -10.67 5.95 4.00
CA ASP A 63 -11.92 6.68 4.21
C ASP A 63 -12.34 7.55 3.00
N GLY A 64 -12.21 7.02 1.78
CA GLY A 64 -12.53 7.74 0.54
C GLY A 64 -11.56 8.86 0.12
N HIS A 65 -10.47 9.08 0.86
CA HIS A 65 -9.46 10.11 0.57
C HIS A 65 -8.11 9.50 0.21
N VAL A 66 -7.29 10.27 -0.51
CA VAL A 66 -5.89 9.95 -0.77
C VAL A 66 -5.01 10.96 -0.04
N ILE A 67 -4.21 10.49 0.90
CA ILE A 67 -3.28 11.29 1.69
C ILE A 67 -1.86 10.98 1.19
N ARG A 68 -1.12 12.01 0.77
CA ARG A 68 0.28 11.89 0.38
C ARG A 68 1.15 12.19 1.61
N GLY A 69 2.11 11.32 1.88
CA GLY A 69 2.96 11.41 3.06
C GLY A 69 4.26 10.65 2.89
N GLN A 70 4.87 10.30 3.99
CA GLN A 70 6.10 9.51 4.08
C GLN A 70 5.84 8.21 4.84
N TRP A 71 6.50 7.14 4.43
CA TRP A 71 6.63 5.93 5.25
C TRP A 71 7.98 5.92 5.96
N HIS A 72 8.00 5.30 7.14
CA HIS A 72 9.21 5.00 7.88
C HIS A 72 9.14 3.57 8.44
N ARG A 73 10.15 2.76 8.12
CA ARG A 73 10.33 1.42 8.65
C ARG A 73 11.80 1.22 9.05
N PRO A 74 12.17 1.42 10.32
CA PRO A 74 13.56 1.41 10.74
C PRO A 74 14.20 0.02 10.78
N ASP A 75 13.39 -1.04 10.88
CA ASP A 75 13.88 -2.43 10.94
C ASP A 75 12.92 -3.39 10.23
N ALA A 76 13.44 -4.51 9.73
CA ALA A 76 12.66 -5.52 9.03
C ALA A 76 11.63 -6.23 9.95
N SER A 77 11.88 -6.30 11.25
CA SER A 77 10.95 -6.86 12.24
C SER A 77 9.83 -5.91 12.65
N MET A 78 9.91 -4.63 12.26
CA MET A 78 8.91 -3.62 12.58
C MET A 78 7.99 -3.32 11.40
N PRO A 79 6.72 -2.95 11.66
CA PRO A 79 5.84 -2.45 10.61
C PRO A 79 6.28 -1.06 10.13
N ALA A 80 5.88 -0.70 8.90
CA ALA A 80 6.00 0.68 8.44
C ALA A 80 4.98 1.57 9.18
N THR A 81 5.41 2.79 9.49
CA THR A 81 4.54 3.88 9.96
C THR A 81 4.37 4.90 8.84
N PHE A 82 3.26 5.63 8.84
CA PHE A 82 2.93 6.61 7.79
C PHE A 82 2.64 7.96 8.43
N THR A 83 3.23 9.03 7.89
CA THR A 83 3.04 10.39 8.38
C THR A 83 2.82 11.38 7.24
N ALA A 84 2.06 12.44 7.49
CA ALA A 84 1.95 13.61 6.63
C ALA A 84 2.08 14.86 7.50
N ASP A 85 2.92 15.81 7.10
CA ASP A 85 3.14 17.07 7.83
C ASP A 85 3.46 16.90 9.34
N GLY A 86 4.14 15.80 9.69
CA GLY A 86 4.50 15.46 11.07
C GLY A 86 3.43 14.72 11.87
N GLU A 87 2.22 14.55 11.33
CA GLU A 87 1.13 13.80 11.96
C GLU A 87 1.03 12.37 11.43
N VAL A 88 0.60 11.44 12.30
CA VAL A 88 0.41 10.03 11.93
C VAL A 88 -0.84 9.87 11.09
N ILE A 89 -0.69 9.23 9.93
CA ILE A 89 -1.83 8.80 9.10
C ILE A 89 -2.39 7.52 9.69
N ARG A 90 -3.63 7.57 10.19
CA ARG A 90 -4.35 6.38 10.68
C ARG A 90 -5.12 5.71 9.55
N LEU A 91 -5.09 4.37 9.54
CA LEU A 91 -5.89 3.57 8.64
C LEU A 91 -7.31 3.40 9.22
N ALA A 92 -8.32 3.42 8.35
CA ALA A 92 -9.67 3.07 8.74
C ALA A 92 -9.73 1.59 9.17
N PRO A 93 -10.60 1.20 10.12
CA PRO A 93 -10.78 -0.20 10.47
C PRO A 93 -11.19 -1.04 9.26
N GLY A 94 -10.47 -2.13 8.99
CA GLY A 94 -10.79 -3.05 7.90
C GLY A 94 -9.56 -3.60 7.19
N LYS A 95 -9.81 -4.23 6.04
CA LYS A 95 -8.75 -4.82 5.21
C LYS A 95 -7.88 -3.71 4.61
N THR A 96 -6.58 -3.98 4.53
CA THR A 96 -5.56 -3.13 3.88
C THR A 96 -4.79 -3.98 2.89
#